data_AF-A0A929CZZ9-F1
#
_entry.id   AF-A0A929CZZ9-F1
#
_cell.length_a   1.000
_cell.length_b   1.000
_cell.length_c   1.000
_cell.angle_alpha   90.00
_cell.angle_beta   90.00
_cell.angle_gamma   90.00
#
_symmetry.space_group_name_H-M   'P 1'
#
loop_
_entity.id
_entity.type
_entity.pdbx_description
1 polymer ?
#
loop_
_entity_poly.entity_id
_entity_poly.type
_entity_poly.pdbx_seq_one_letter_code
_entity_poly.pdbx_strand_id
1 'polypeptide(L)'
;MHNLVFAQYFATALSSAFNACYFFGYRSSPKTRRRIGAIVLGMVSLAIFIESLYFGTFSFYQGHEWTTSFFLNPSYWLGARLLLCLSSLLISALILRHLLANRR
;
A
#
# COMPACT_ATOMS: atom_id res chain seq x y z
N MET A 1 -15.92 -9.74 -10.45
CA MET A 1 -14.48 -9.39 -10.33
C MET A 1 -14.24 -7.93 -9.94
N HIS A 2 -15.09 -6.98 -10.37
CA HIS A 2 -14.95 -5.55 -10.08
C HIS A 2 -14.83 -5.24 -8.56
N ASN A 3 -15.73 -5.78 -7.74
CA ASN A 3 -15.71 -5.58 -6.28
C ASN A 3 -14.45 -6.10 -5.57
N LEU A 4 -13.89 -7.21 -6.06
CA LEU A 4 -12.67 -7.82 -5.49
C LEU A 4 -11.44 -6.96 -5.75
N VAL A 5 -11.32 -6.45 -6.97
CA VAL A 5 -10.20 -5.58 -7.36
C VAL A 5 -10.28 -4.24 -6.64
N PHE A 6 -11.48 -3.67 -6.52
CA PHE A 6 -11.71 -2.44 -5.75
C PHE A 6 -11.38 -2.62 -4.26
N ALA A 7 -11.86 -3.69 -3.63
CA ALA A 7 -11.55 -4.00 -2.23
C ALA A 7 -10.04 -4.17 -2.00
N GLN A 8 -9.34 -4.79 -2.95
CA GLN A 8 -7.89 -4.97 -2.90
C GLN A 8 -7.15 -3.63 -2.99
N TYR A 9 -7.55 -2.72 -3.88
CA TYR A 9 -6.96 -1.38 -3.95
C TYR A 9 -7.20 -0.58 -2.68
N PHE A 10 -8.42 -0.64 -2.14
CA PHE A 10 -8.76 0.07 -0.92
C PHE A 10 -7.96 -0.44 0.29
N ALA A 11 -7.83 -1.76 0.44
CA ALA A 11 -7.02 -2.38 1.50
C ALA A 11 -5.52 -2.06 1.35
N THR A 12 -5.01 -2.05 0.12
CA THR A 12 -3.61 -1.70 -0.17
C THR A 12 -3.36 -0.22 0.14
N ALA A 13 -4.28 0.67 -0.24
CA ALA A 13 -4.19 2.10 0.06
C ALA A 13 -4.19 2.36 1.57
N LEU A 14 -5.11 1.77 2.32
CA LEU A 14 -5.16 1.95 3.79
C LEU A 14 -3.91 1.43 4.49
N SER A 15 -3.45 0.22 4.15
CA SER A 15 -2.25 -0.37 4.77
C SER A 15 -0.98 0.41 4.43
N SER A 16 -0.83 0.82 3.17
CA SER A 16 0.33 1.58 2.72
C SER A 16 0.35 3.02 3.28
N ALA A 17 -0.80 3.66 3.43
CA ALA A 17 -0.92 4.95 4.13
C ALA A 17 -0.50 4.83 5.61
N PHE A 18 -0.94 3.78 6.30
CA PHE A 18 -0.53 3.51 7.67
C PHE A 18 0.99 3.30 7.80
N ASN A 19 1.56 2.49 6.89
CA ASN A 19 3.01 2.26 6.84
C ASN A 19 3.78 3.55 6.58
N ALA A 20 3.33 4.36 5.62
CA ALA A 20 3.93 5.64 5.29
C ALA A 20 3.91 6.60 6.50
N CYS A 21 2.78 6.75 7.18
CA CYS A 21 2.65 7.58 8.38
C CYS A 21 3.60 7.11 9.50
N TYR A 22 3.68 5.80 9.74
CA TYR A 22 4.57 5.24 10.75
C TYR A 22 6.04 5.53 10.44
N PHE A 23 6.48 5.27 9.21
CA PHE A 23 7.87 5.53 8.82
C PHE A 23 8.21 7.03 8.75
N PHE A 24 7.26 7.89 8.37
CA PHE A 24 7.41 9.34 8.47
C PHE A 24 7.59 9.80 9.92
N GLY A 25 6.91 9.18 10.88
CA GLY A 25 7.12 9.43 12.32
C GLY A 25 8.55 9.12 12.79
N TYR A 26 9.20 8.12 12.20
CA TYR A 26 10.60 7.77 12.49
C TYR A 26 11.63 8.77 11.91
N ARG A 27 11.20 9.76 11.11
CA ARG A 27 12.08 10.79 10.54
C ARG A 27 12.82 11.62 11.60
N SER A 28 12.28 11.73 12.81
CA SER A 28 12.85 12.49 13.94
C SER A 28 13.73 11.67 14.89
N SER A 29 13.92 10.37 14.66
CA SER A 29 14.74 9.53 15.54
C SER A 29 16.26 9.72 15.30
N PRO A 30 17.09 9.91 16.35
CA PRO A 30 18.51 10.30 16.24
C PRO A 30 19.48 9.21 15.73
N LYS A 31 19.00 7.99 15.40
CA LYS A 31 19.85 6.91 14.86
C LYS A 31 19.89 6.95 13.33
N THR A 32 20.84 7.71 12.78
CA THR A 32 21.00 8.04 11.34
C THR A 32 20.92 6.84 10.39
N ARG A 33 21.45 5.66 10.75
CA ARG A 33 21.38 4.45 9.91
C ARG A 33 19.98 3.87 9.74
N ARG A 34 19.07 4.08 10.71
CA ARG A 34 17.66 3.63 10.61
C ARG A 34 16.78 4.60 9.82
N ARG A 35 17.27 5.82 9.59
CA ARG A 35 16.53 6.92 8.98
C ARG A 35 16.37 6.73 7.46
N ILE A 36 17.44 6.30 6.78
CA ILE A 36 17.40 6.05 5.33
C ILE A 36 16.44 4.90 5.01
N GLY A 37 16.53 3.79 5.76
CA GLY A 37 15.61 2.66 5.61
C GLY A 37 14.15 3.06 5.83
N ALA A 38 13.86 3.83 6.88
CA ALA A 38 12.51 4.34 7.14
C ALA A 38 12.02 5.28 6.04
N ILE A 39 12.86 6.20 5.55
CA ILE A 39 12.49 7.11 4.46
C ILE A 39 12.20 6.32 3.18
N VAL A 40 13.04 5.35 2.82
CA VAL A 40 12.83 4.50 1.63
C VAL A 40 11.54 3.71 1.77
N LEU A 41 11.30 3.05 2.90
CA LEU A 41 10.06 2.31 3.16
C LEU A 41 8.83 3.23 3.15
N GLY A 42 8.95 4.45 3.68
CA GLY A 42 7.90 5.46 3.65
C GLY A 42 7.59 5.94 2.24
N MET A 43 8.62 6.20 1.41
CA MET A 43 8.45 6.61 0.01
C MET A 43 7.86 5.48 -0.84
N VAL A 44 8.32 4.24 -0.66
CA VAL A 44 7.75 3.06 -1.35
C VAL A 44 6.28 2.87 -0.95
N SER A 45 5.97 2.99 0.35
CA SER A 45 4.58 2.90 0.83
C SER A 45 3.72 4.04 0.26
N LEU A 46 4.25 5.25 0.18
CA LEU A 46 3.55 6.39 -0.43
C LEU A 46 3.32 6.19 -1.93
N ALA A 47 4.29 5.66 -2.66
CA ALA A 47 4.16 5.34 -4.08
C ALA A 47 3.06 4.30 -4.31
N ILE A 48 3.05 3.23 -3.51
CA ILE A 48 2.03 2.18 -3.55
C ILE A 48 0.64 2.74 -3.21
N PHE A 49 0.57 3.68 -2.25
CA PHE A 49 -0.67 4.38 -1.91
C PHE A 49 -1.20 5.19 -3.10
N ILE A 50 -0.37 6.03 -3.70
CA ILE A 50 -0.75 6.87 -4.85
C ILE A 50 -1.20 6.00 -6.03
N GLU A 51 -0.45 4.93 -6.32
CA GLU A 51 -0.80 3.97 -7.36
C GLU A 51 -2.16 3.31 -7.09
N SER A 52 -2.38 2.84 -5.87
CA SER A 52 -3.65 2.19 -5.48
C SER A 52 -4.82 3.16 -5.51
N LEU A 53 -4.61 4.42 -5.13
CA LEU A 53 -5.62 5.47 -5.18
C LEU A 53 -5.96 5.83 -6.63
N TYR A 54 -4.95 6.01 -7.49
CA TYR A 54 -5.12 6.31 -8.90
C TYR A 54 -5.89 5.20 -9.61
N PHE A 55 -5.45 3.94 -9.50
CA PHE A 55 -6.16 2.85 -10.17
C PHE A 55 -7.52 2.52 -9.53
N GLY A 56 -7.66 2.68 -8.21
CA GLY A 56 -8.94 2.50 -7.53
C GLY A 56 -9.98 3.52 -7.96
N THR A 57 -9.60 4.80 -8.03
CA THR A 57 -10.48 5.88 -8.52
C THR A 57 -10.75 5.75 -10.02
N PHE A 58 -9.74 5.39 -10.81
CA PHE A 58 -9.90 5.16 -12.24
C PHE A 58 -10.86 3.99 -12.53
N SER A 59 -10.75 2.89 -11.77
CA SER A 59 -11.68 1.76 -11.83
C SER A 59 -13.11 2.16 -11.47
N PHE A 60 -13.28 3.04 -10.47
CA PHE A 60 -14.59 3.53 -10.04
C PHE A 60 -15.24 4.43 -11.10
N TYR A 61 -14.49 5.36 -11.71
CA TYR A 61 -15.00 6.31 -12.70
C TYR A 61 -15.24 5.71 -14.09
N GLN A 62 -14.41 4.77 -14.57
CA GLN A 62 -14.55 4.18 -15.91
C GLN A 62 -15.44 2.92 -15.99
N GLY A 63 -15.91 2.38 -14.86
CA GLY A 63 -16.87 1.27 -14.89
C GLY A 63 -16.31 0.00 -15.56
N HIS A 64 -16.97 -0.53 -16.59
CA HIS A 64 -16.56 -1.78 -17.29
C HIS A 64 -15.53 -1.55 -18.40
N GLU A 65 -15.44 -0.34 -18.97
CA GLU A 65 -14.58 -0.04 -20.12
C GLU A 65 -13.09 -0.09 -19.78
N TRP A 66 -12.73 0.14 -18.52
CA TRP A 66 -11.34 0.07 -18.05
C TRP A 66 -10.66 -1.29 -18.25
N THR A 67 -11.44 -2.38 -18.39
CA THR A 67 -10.91 -3.74 -18.54
C THR A 67 -10.44 -4.08 -19.96
N THR A 68 -10.80 -3.25 -20.94
CA THR A 68 -10.62 -3.55 -22.37
C THR A 68 -9.25 -3.16 -22.93
N SER A 69 -8.52 -2.26 -22.27
CA SER A 69 -7.14 -1.91 -22.65
C SER A 69 -6.14 -2.92 -22.07
N PHE A 70 -5.25 -3.45 -22.92
CA PHE A 70 -4.30 -4.53 -22.58
C PHE A 70 -3.43 -4.22 -21.33
N PHE A 71 -3.07 -2.95 -21.12
CA PHE A 71 -2.31 -2.49 -19.95
C PHE A 71 -3.12 -2.37 -18.66
N LEU A 72 -4.45 -2.29 -18.74
CA LEU A 72 -5.35 -2.06 -17.61
C LEU A 72 -6.14 -3.31 -17.21
N ASN A 73 -5.99 -4.40 -17.96
CA ASN A 73 -6.75 -5.62 -17.71
C ASN A 73 -6.33 -6.23 -16.35
N PRO A 74 -7.21 -6.20 -15.34
CA PRO A 74 -6.85 -6.48 -13.95
C PRO A 74 -6.47 -7.95 -13.72
N SER A 75 -6.84 -8.84 -14.66
CA SER A 75 -6.63 -10.29 -14.60
C SER A 75 -5.14 -10.68 -14.66
N TYR A 76 -4.35 -10.00 -15.50
CA TYR A 76 -2.92 -10.31 -15.66
C TYR A 76 -2.07 -9.79 -14.49
N TRP A 77 -2.50 -8.69 -13.88
CA TRP A 77 -1.77 -8.02 -12.80
C TRP A 77 -2.27 -8.38 -11.40
N LEU A 78 -3.32 -9.22 -11.31
CA LEU A 78 -3.97 -9.57 -10.06
C LEU A 78 -2.99 -10.20 -9.06
N GLY A 79 -2.13 -11.13 -9.53
CA GLY A 79 -1.16 -11.83 -8.70
C GLY A 79 -0.08 -10.91 -8.12
N ALA A 80 0.52 -10.05 -8.95
CA ALA A 80 1.51 -9.06 -8.51
C ALA A 80 0.90 -8.08 -7.49
N ARG A 81 -0.33 -7.63 -7.74
CA ARG A 81 -1.07 -6.75 -6.81
C ARG A 81 -1.43 -7.46 -5.51
N LEU A 82 -1.67 -8.77 -5.53
CA LEU A 82 -2.00 -9.54 -4.33
C LEU A 82 -0.77 -9.67 -3.44
N LEU A 83 0.39 -9.92 -4.04
CA LEU A 83 1.67 -9.93 -3.36
C LEU A 83 1.97 -8.56 -2.72
N LEU A 84 1.75 -7.46 -3.44
CA LEU A 84 1.92 -6.10 -2.93
C LEU A 84 0.98 -5.80 -1.74
N CYS A 85 -0.30 -6.13 -1.88
CA CYS A 85 -1.28 -5.97 -0.81
C CYS A 85 -0.90 -6.76 0.45
N LEU A 86 -0.55 -8.04 0.28
CA LEU A 86 -0.10 -8.92 1.38
C LEU A 86 1.16 -8.39 2.05
N SER A 87 2.14 -7.93 1.27
CA SER A 87 3.37 -7.36 1.81
C SER A 87 3.11 -6.09 2.63
N SER A 88 2.23 -5.21 2.15
CA SER A 88 1.83 -3.99 2.85
C SER A 88 1.09 -4.31 4.16
N LEU A 89 0.17 -5.27 4.13
CA LEU A 89 -0.57 -5.75 5.31
C LEU A 89 0.36 -6.41 6.35
N LEU A 90 1.31 -7.23 5.91
CA LEU A 90 2.33 -7.84 6.78
C LEU A 90 3.16 -6.78 7.48
N ILE A 91 3.61 -5.75 6.75
CA ILE A 91 4.35 -4.63 7.33
C ILE A 91 3.47 -3.89 8.36
N SER A 92 2.21 -3.60 8.04
CA SER A 92 1.28 -2.99 9.00
C SER A 92 1.07 -3.84 10.25
N ALA A 93 0.95 -5.16 10.10
CA ALA A 93 0.80 -6.09 11.21
C ALA A 93 2.05 -6.14 12.10
N LEU A 94 3.25 -6.11 11.50
CA LEU A 94 4.52 -6.04 12.24
C LEU A 94 4.64 -4.72 13.01
N ILE A 95 4.28 -3.60 12.38
CA ILE A 95 4.25 -2.28 13.02
C ILE A 95 3.28 -2.29 14.20
N LEU A 96 2.06 -2.80 14.01
CA LEU A 96 1.04 -2.86 15.05
C LEU A 96 1.50 -3.73 16.22
N ARG A 97 2.10 -4.89 15.93
CA ARG A 97 2.69 -5.77 16.96
C ARG A 97 3.80 -5.06 17.72
N HIS A 98 4.67 -4.32 17.05
CA HIS A 98 5.74 -3.56 17.70
C HIS A 98 5.18 -2.46 18.61
N LEU A 99 4.18 -1.71 18.15
CA LEU A 99 3.51 -0.67 18.96
C LEU A 99 2.81 -1.24 20.19
N LEU A 100 2.16 -2.40 20.07
CA LEU A 100 1.51 -3.09 21.18
C LEU A 100 2.53 -3.65 22.18
N ALA A 101 3.64 -4.19 21.70
CA ALA A 101 4.71 -4.70 22.56
C ALA A 101 5.41 -3.58 23.34
N ASN A 102 5.59 -2.40 22.73
CA ASN A 102 6.26 -1.26 23.35
C ASN A 102 5.36 -0.43 24.29
N ARG A 103 4.07 -0.76 24.38
CA ARG A 103 3.10 -0.19 25.34
C ARG A 103 3.00 -0.97 26.66
N ARG A 104 3.57 -2.18 26.73
CA ARG A 104 3.72 -2.95 27.96
C ARG A 104 5.04 -2.63 28.62
#